data_AF-A0A6J4NYL9-F1
#
_entry.id   AF-A0A6J4NYL9-F1
#
_cell.length_a   1.000
_cell.length_b   1.000
_cell.length_c   1.000
_cell.angle_alpha   90.00
_cell.angle_beta   90.00
_cell.angle_gamma   90.00
#
_symmetry.space_group_name_H-M   'P 1'
#
loop_
_entity.id
_entity.type
_entity.pdbx_description
1 polymer ?
#
loop_
_entity_poly.entity_id
_entity_poly.type
_entity_poly.pdbx_seq_one_letter_code
_entity_poly.pdbx_strand_id
1 'polypeptide(L)'
;STQEKEKLKNSPSNPAVFKASMPPPVPKQLIEAGSPEGVLRRMSELPVRSGSAWVFDELVRLLKLDQYKDKGGDTRQILLQMWNSPADIEFERADDKDAFELKDLCLNLTGATQLSKVQQLFSDPDDGDGLISRFLIAVPSTPDNFAVWSDSQVAISGELQELYDHLRSLHGDLRELAGLSAESEGGELPPVLLSFTAEAHQRWQRWWEEVRRNQQAVEFEDPAFYAYLGKMLSQTLRLALLLHCMELKYEEKPDPLRVGLDTLERAIAAAKFSIGQFRILQTNNHASDSAGTHLSLIYTYALRKGEEVSAAQIQNSVFKRCKRKPTLAEIRSNFAVLTENGYALLSGKGKDLRIRALPLSKTRVGIPTDSGKSSGIPEMTQALAMVNVEPPFPRYSDNSDTPARRDGNLQDEWVSPASFMCASVSEAATAMPTVSELKIEEDSPPATAMPTVSELKIEEDS
;
A
#
# COMPACT_ATOMS: atom_id res chain seq x y z
N SER A 1 -31.22 -53.58 -7.54
CA SER A 1 -31.13 -54.41 -6.31
C SER A 1 -30.20 -53.76 -5.28
N THR A 2 -30.17 -54.21 -4.02
CA THR A 2 -29.23 -53.70 -2.99
C THR A 2 -27.76 -53.84 -3.44
N GLN A 3 -27.46 -54.89 -4.20
CA GLN A 3 -26.14 -55.12 -4.81
C GLN A 3 -25.74 -54.10 -5.89
N GLU A 4 -26.70 -53.57 -6.67
CA GLU A 4 -26.38 -52.51 -7.65
C GLU A 4 -26.04 -51.19 -6.98
N LYS A 5 -26.74 -50.85 -5.87
CA LYS A 5 -26.40 -49.65 -5.06
C LYS A 5 -25.03 -49.78 -4.39
N GLU A 6 -24.65 -50.98 -3.96
CA GLU A 6 -23.32 -51.27 -3.41
C GLU A 6 -22.22 -51.20 -4.48
N LYS A 7 -22.47 -51.75 -5.66
CA LYS A 7 -21.55 -51.65 -6.80
C LYS A 7 -21.35 -50.20 -7.25
N LEU A 8 -22.42 -49.41 -7.30
CA LEU A 8 -22.33 -47.97 -7.59
C LEU A 8 -21.58 -47.21 -6.49
N LYS A 9 -21.73 -47.57 -5.21
CA LYS A 9 -20.99 -46.92 -4.10
C LYS A 9 -19.47 -47.06 -4.20
N ASN A 10 -18.97 -48.18 -4.73
CA ASN A 10 -17.53 -48.44 -4.84
C ASN A 10 -17.01 -48.28 -6.29
N SER A 11 -17.86 -47.82 -7.21
CA SER A 11 -17.51 -47.63 -8.61
C SER A 11 -16.65 -46.37 -8.80
N PRO A 12 -15.71 -46.35 -9.76
CA PRO A 12 -15.04 -45.13 -10.21
C PRO A 12 -15.99 -44.05 -10.71
N SER A 13 -17.22 -44.41 -11.07
CA SER A 13 -18.29 -43.46 -11.42
C SER A 13 -19.00 -42.84 -10.21
N ASN A 14 -18.69 -43.28 -8.98
CA ASN A 14 -19.10 -42.57 -7.77
C ASN A 14 -18.20 -41.34 -7.59
N PRO A 15 -18.76 -40.11 -7.57
CA PRO A 15 -17.98 -38.89 -7.35
C PRO A 15 -17.10 -38.93 -6.10
N ALA A 16 -17.52 -39.62 -5.03
CA ALA A 16 -16.73 -39.74 -3.81
C ALA A 16 -15.51 -40.65 -3.98
N VAL A 17 -15.65 -41.77 -4.69
CA VAL A 17 -14.55 -42.72 -4.98
C VAL A 17 -13.60 -42.11 -6.00
N PHE A 18 -14.15 -41.46 -7.04
CA PHE A 18 -13.37 -40.72 -8.01
C PHE A 18 -12.55 -39.61 -7.36
N LYS A 19 -13.17 -38.79 -6.50
CA LYS A 19 -12.48 -37.72 -5.76
C LYS A 19 -11.42 -38.27 -4.79
N ALA A 20 -11.67 -39.41 -4.15
CA ALA A 20 -10.69 -40.08 -3.30
C ALA A 20 -9.53 -40.71 -4.09
N SER A 21 -9.75 -41.08 -5.36
CA SER A 21 -8.72 -41.58 -6.27
C SER A 21 -7.90 -40.47 -6.93
N MET A 22 -8.38 -39.22 -6.88
CA MET A 22 -7.59 -38.09 -7.35
C MET A 22 -6.50 -37.75 -6.34
N PRO A 23 -5.28 -37.42 -6.79
CA PRO A 23 -4.25 -36.93 -5.89
C PRO A 23 -4.77 -35.69 -5.14
N PRO A 24 -4.39 -35.52 -3.87
CA PRO A 24 -4.77 -34.33 -3.12
C PRO A 24 -4.30 -33.09 -3.91
N PRO A 25 -5.14 -32.05 -4.05
CA PRO A 25 -4.76 -30.87 -4.79
C PRO A 25 -3.54 -30.20 -4.16
N VAL A 26 -2.57 -29.81 -4.99
CA VAL A 26 -1.33 -29.18 -4.54
C VAL A 26 -1.64 -27.95 -3.68
N PRO A 27 -1.01 -27.78 -2.50
CA PRO A 27 -1.17 -26.60 -1.65
C PRO A 27 -1.04 -25.31 -2.49
N LYS A 28 -2.01 -24.41 -2.34
CA LYS A 28 -2.13 -23.24 -3.22
C LYS A 28 -1.45 -22.03 -2.58
N GLN A 29 -0.30 -21.65 -3.10
CA GLN A 29 0.37 -20.38 -2.78
C GLN A 29 -0.34 -19.17 -3.41
N LEU A 30 -1.17 -19.39 -4.44
CA LEU A 30 -1.99 -18.37 -5.08
C LEU A 30 -3.46 -18.80 -5.07
N ILE A 31 -4.33 -17.94 -4.55
CA ILE A 31 -5.75 -18.20 -4.39
C ILE A 31 -6.52 -17.03 -5.01
N GLU A 32 -7.27 -17.29 -6.08
CA GLU A 32 -8.03 -16.26 -6.81
C GLU A 32 -9.53 -16.33 -6.54
N ALA A 33 -10.00 -17.50 -6.11
CA ALA A 33 -11.41 -17.76 -5.83
C ALA A 33 -11.56 -18.79 -4.69
N GLY A 34 -12.48 -18.50 -3.78
CA GLY A 34 -12.79 -19.37 -2.65
C GLY A 34 -13.63 -18.64 -1.59
N SER A 35 -14.33 -19.41 -0.76
CA SER A 35 -14.86 -18.88 0.50
C SER A 35 -13.70 -18.61 1.47
N PRO A 36 -13.83 -17.69 2.44
CA PRO A 36 -12.77 -17.43 3.40
C PRO A 36 -12.30 -18.67 4.16
N GLU A 37 -13.24 -19.49 4.64
CA GLU A 37 -12.91 -20.74 5.32
C GLU A 37 -12.18 -21.73 4.40
N GLY A 38 -12.57 -21.80 3.12
CA GLY A 38 -11.84 -22.57 2.12
C GLY A 38 -10.43 -22.07 1.91
N VAL A 39 -10.23 -20.75 1.87
CA VAL A 39 -8.88 -20.14 1.77
C VAL A 39 -8.03 -20.52 2.97
N LEU A 40 -8.54 -20.32 4.19
CA LEU A 40 -7.81 -20.64 5.43
C LEU A 40 -7.48 -22.13 5.51
N ARG A 41 -8.41 -23.02 5.16
CA ARG A 41 -8.15 -24.47 5.11
C ARG A 41 -7.12 -24.86 4.04
N ARG A 42 -7.08 -24.15 2.89
CA ARG A 42 -6.03 -24.38 1.89
C ARG A 42 -4.66 -23.88 2.36
N MET A 43 -4.65 -22.85 3.20
CA MET A 43 -3.43 -22.34 3.80
C MET A 43 -2.85 -23.30 4.84
N SER A 44 -3.67 -23.98 5.65
CA SER A 44 -3.18 -24.94 6.65
C SER A 44 -2.41 -26.13 6.06
N GLU A 45 -2.52 -26.34 4.75
CA GLU A 45 -1.77 -27.38 4.02
C GLU A 45 -0.38 -26.90 3.58
N LEU A 46 -0.06 -25.62 3.76
CA LEU A 46 1.24 -25.06 3.40
C LEU A 46 2.29 -25.38 4.46
N PRO A 47 3.58 -25.47 4.07
CA PRO A 47 4.67 -25.62 5.04
C PRO A 47 4.68 -24.48 6.05
N VAL A 48 5.09 -24.76 7.28
CA VAL A 48 5.35 -23.75 8.33
C VAL A 48 6.34 -22.70 7.79
N ARG A 49 6.18 -21.43 8.17
CA ARG A 49 7.00 -20.28 7.69
C ARG A 49 6.89 -20.01 6.20
N SER A 50 5.75 -20.36 5.61
CA SER A 50 5.45 -20.00 4.23
C SER A 50 4.28 -19.00 4.19
N GLY A 51 3.67 -18.85 3.01
CA GLY A 51 2.50 -18.02 2.89
C GLY A 51 1.76 -18.22 1.58
N SER A 52 0.64 -17.52 1.47
CA SER A 52 -0.17 -17.47 0.26
C SER A 52 -0.51 -16.03 -0.12
N ALA A 53 -0.84 -15.85 -1.39
CA ALA A 53 -1.44 -14.64 -1.92
C ALA A 53 -2.91 -14.92 -2.24
N TRP A 54 -3.81 -14.16 -1.62
CA TRP A 54 -5.21 -14.12 -1.99
C TRP A 54 -5.45 -12.90 -2.90
N VAL A 55 -5.71 -13.19 -4.17
CA VAL A 55 -5.87 -12.20 -5.23
C VAL A 55 -7.35 -12.01 -5.55
N PHE A 56 -7.81 -10.77 -5.50
CA PHE A 56 -9.18 -10.39 -5.81
C PHE A 56 -9.23 -9.61 -7.12
N ASP A 57 -9.99 -10.11 -8.10
CA ASP A 57 -10.36 -9.31 -9.27
C ASP A 57 -11.21 -8.08 -8.89
N GLU A 58 -12.01 -8.21 -7.82
CA GLU A 58 -12.81 -7.14 -7.26
C GLU A 58 -12.65 -7.08 -5.74
N LEU A 59 -11.78 -6.18 -5.27
CA LEU A 59 -11.39 -6.04 -3.85
C LEU A 59 -12.59 -5.71 -2.94
N VAL A 60 -13.66 -5.11 -3.45
CA VAL A 60 -14.90 -4.85 -2.68
C VAL A 60 -15.52 -6.12 -2.11
N ARG A 61 -15.22 -7.30 -2.67
CA ARG A 61 -15.62 -8.59 -2.09
C ARG A 61 -15.10 -8.78 -0.65
N LEU A 62 -13.98 -8.16 -0.30
CA LEU A 62 -13.40 -8.17 1.04
C LEU A 62 -14.32 -7.55 2.10
N LEU A 63 -15.12 -6.55 1.72
CA LEU A 63 -16.14 -5.95 2.61
C LEU A 63 -17.32 -6.85 2.86
N LYS A 64 -17.51 -7.85 2.00
CA LYS A 64 -18.70 -8.68 1.93
C LYS A 64 -18.46 -10.11 2.41
N LEU A 65 -17.26 -10.43 2.90
CA LEU A 65 -16.87 -11.81 3.25
C LEU A 65 -17.80 -12.45 4.30
N ASP A 66 -18.39 -11.64 5.18
CA ASP A 66 -19.23 -12.13 6.28
C ASP A 66 -20.73 -11.83 6.08
N GLN A 67 -21.13 -11.25 4.95
CA GLN A 67 -22.51 -10.78 4.74
C GLN A 67 -23.56 -11.90 4.67
N TYR A 68 -23.12 -13.15 4.51
CA TYR A 68 -23.98 -14.33 4.40
C TYR A 68 -23.97 -15.20 5.66
N LYS A 69 -23.27 -14.79 6.72
CA LYS A 69 -23.29 -15.48 8.01
C LYS A 69 -24.36 -14.81 8.89
N ASP A 70 -25.41 -15.54 9.24
CA ASP A 70 -26.60 -15.05 9.97
C ASP A 70 -26.30 -14.43 11.35
N LYS A 71 -25.07 -14.56 11.87
CA LYS A 71 -24.64 -14.04 13.19
C LYS A 71 -23.39 -13.15 13.12
N GLY A 72 -23.03 -12.68 11.93
CA GLY A 72 -21.72 -12.06 11.68
C GLY A 72 -20.62 -13.12 11.59
N GLY A 73 -19.54 -12.78 10.90
CA GLY A 73 -18.35 -13.62 10.80
C GLY A 73 -17.14 -12.91 11.37
N ASP A 74 -16.16 -13.71 11.74
CA ASP A 74 -14.87 -13.35 12.31
C ASP A 74 -13.78 -13.18 11.25
N THR A 75 -14.10 -13.40 9.97
CA THR A 75 -13.14 -13.40 8.87
C THR A 75 -12.32 -12.11 8.83
N ARG A 76 -12.98 -10.95 8.95
CA ARG A 76 -12.28 -9.65 8.94
C ARG A 76 -11.31 -9.52 10.12
N GLN A 77 -11.68 -9.97 11.31
CA GLN A 77 -10.79 -9.96 12.47
C GLN A 77 -9.59 -10.88 12.29
N ILE A 78 -9.79 -12.08 11.74
CA ILE A 78 -8.71 -13.01 11.39
C ILE A 78 -7.74 -12.33 10.42
N LEU A 79 -8.24 -11.71 9.34
CA LEU A 79 -7.39 -11.01 8.37
C LEU A 79 -6.61 -9.85 9.00
N LEU A 80 -7.22 -9.11 9.94
CA LEU A 80 -6.56 -8.02 10.67
C LEU A 80 -5.47 -8.54 11.60
N GLN A 81 -5.67 -9.69 12.23
CA GLN A 81 -4.67 -10.38 13.06
C GLN A 81 -3.49 -10.84 12.20
N MET A 82 -3.77 -11.51 11.07
CA MET A 82 -2.76 -12.00 10.13
C MET A 82 -1.93 -10.89 9.46
N TRP A 83 -2.40 -9.64 9.47
CA TRP A 83 -1.59 -8.50 9.03
C TRP A 83 -0.51 -8.10 10.05
N ASN A 84 -0.76 -8.30 11.35
CA ASN A 84 0.18 -7.90 12.41
C ASN A 84 1.32 -8.91 12.57
N SER A 85 1.00 -10.20 12.42
CA SER A 85 1.95 -11.31 12.60
C SER A 85 1.57 -12.48 11.71
N PRO A 86 2.50 -13.41 11.44
CA PRO A 86 2.15 -14.70 10.89
C PRO A 86 1.00 -15.36 11.66
N ALA A 87 0.18 -16.10 10.94
CA ALA A 87 -1.00 -16.77 11.48
C ALA A 87 -0.56 -17.98 12.30
N ASP A 88 -0.91 -17.96 13.57
CA ASP A 88 -0.82 -19.07 14.50
C ASP A 88 -2.18 -19.22 15.18
N ILE A 89 -3.07 -20.00 14.54
CA ILE A 89 -4.51 -20.03 14.85
C ILE A 89 -5.02 -21.47 14.73
N GLU A 90 -5.60 -21.97 15.82
CA GLU A 90 -6.31 -23.25 15.85
C GLU A 90 -7.81 -23.03 15.56
N PHE A 91 -8.33 -23.70 14.55
CA PHE A 91 -9.75 -23.68 14.19
C PHE A 91 -10.44 -24.91 14.75
N GLU A 92 -10.89 -24.81 15.99
CA GLU A 92 -11.65 -25.87 16.65
C GLU A 92 -13.06 -26.03 16.05
N ARG A 93 -13.48 -27.29 15.86
CA ARG A 93 -14.79 -27.67 15.30
C ARG A 93 -15.34 -28.88 16.04
N ALA A 94 -16.67 -29.01 16.04
CA ALA A 94 -17.34 -30.12 16.71
C ALA A 94 -17.03 -31.49 16.08
N ASP A 95 -16.74 -31.52 14.77
CA ASP A 95 -16.17 -32.67 14.09
C ASP A 95 -14.67 -32.43 13.90
N ASP A 96 -13.86 -33.34 14.44
CA ASP A 96 -12.40 -33.32 14.39
C ASP A 96 -11.87 -33.27 12.94
N LYS A 97 -12.60 -33.86 11.99
CA LYS A 97 -12.24 -33.83 10.56
C LYS A 97 -12.31 -32.44 9.95
N ASP A 98 -13.06 -31.53 10.59
CA ASP A 98 -13.19 -30.16 10.16
C ASP A 98 -12.30 -29.19 10.92
N ALA A 99 -11.62 -29.66 11.98
CA ALA A 99 -10.62 -28.90 12.70
C ALA A 99 -9.32 -28.80 11.88
N PHE A 100 -8.65 -27.64 11.94
CA PHE A 100 -7.37 -27.42 11.31
C PHE A 100 -6.60 -26.29 12.01
N GLU A 101 -5.27 -26.27 11.86
CA GLU A 101 -4.41 -25.22 12.42
C GLU A 101 -3.69 -24.46 11.30
N LEU A 102 -3.49 -23.16 11.52
CA LEU A 102 -2.52 -22.37 10.77
C LEU A 102 -1.30 -22.20 11.67
N LYS A 103 -0.11 -22.52 11.15
CA LYS A 103 1.13 -22.49 11.93
C LYS A 103 2.21 -21.68 11.25
N ASP A 104 2.44 -20.46 11.76
CA ASP A 104 3.41 -19.49 11.27
C ASP A 104 3.27 -19.21 9.76
N LEU A 105 2.04 -18.88 9.33
CA LEU A 105 1.70 -18.66 7.91
C LEU A 105 1.40 -17.20 7.60
N CYS A 106 2.02 -16.67 6.54
CA CYS A 106 1.76 -15.32 6.06
C CYS A 106 0.64 -15.28 5.00
N LEU A 107 -0.16 -14.21 5.02
CA LEU A 107 -1.18 -13.95 3.99
C LEU A 107 -0.95 -12.59 3.34
N ASN A 108 -0.76 -12.60 2.02
CA ASN A 108 -0.78 -11.39 1.20
C ASN A 108 -2.16 -11.22 0.58
N LEU A 109 -2.73 -10.03 0.72
CA LEU A 109 -3.98 -9.65 0.07
C LEU A 109 -3.69 -8.63 -1.02
N THR A 110 -4.12 -8.91 -2.24
CA THR A 110 -3.98 -7.95 -3.35
C THR A 110 -5.18 -8.05 -4.29
N GLY A 111 -5.40 -7.01 -5.08
CA GLY A 111 -6.50 -7.02 -6.02
C GLY A 111 -6.74 -5.68 -6.69
N ALA A 112 -7.62 -5.72 -7.68
CA ALA A 112 -8.12 -4.54 -8.36
C ALA A 112 -9.56 -4.23 -7.92
N THR A 113 -10.00 -3.00 -8.13
CA THR A 113 -11.40 -2.61 -7.95
C THR A 113 -11.67 -1.37 -8.78
N GLN A 114 -12.94 -1.17 -9.11
CA GLN A 114 -13.37 0.04 -9.81
C GLN A 114 -13.43 1.22 -8.85
N LEU A 115 -12.93 2.38 -9.25
CA LEU A 115 -12.92 3.60 -8.42
C LEU A 115 -14.31 3.95 -7.85
N SER A 116 -15.39 3.74 -8.62
CA SER A 116 -16.76 3.96 -8.16
C SER A 116 -17.18 3.02 -7.03
N LYS A 117 -16.65 1.81 -6.98
CA LYS A 117 -16.89 0.86 -5.89
C LYS A 117 -15.97 1.12 -4.70
N VAL A 118 -14.83 1.78 -4.93
CA VAL A 118 -13.99 2.27 -3.82
C VAL A 118 -14.73 3.24 -2.92
N GLN A 119 -15.69 4.01 -3.45
CA GLN A 119 -16.58 4.83 -2.59
C GLN A 119 -17.30 3.99 -1.52
N GLN A 120 -17.58 2.71 -1.77
CA GLN A 120 -18.19 1.80 -0.78
C GLN A 120 -17.15 1.23 0.20
N LEU A 121 -15.90 1.05 -0.23
CA LEU A 121 -14.77 0.69 0.64
C LEU A 121 -14.45 1.81 1.64
N PHE A 122 -14.67 3.07 1.23
CA PHE A 122 -14.32 4.27 1.98
C PHE A 122 -15.53 5.06 2.46
N SER A 123 -16.73 4.47 2.40
CA SER A 123 -17.96 5.14 2.85
C SER A 123 -18.04 5.22 4.36
N ASP A 124 -17.27 4.41 5.08
CA ASP A 124 -17.05 4.59 6.51
C ASP A 124 -15.92 5.63 6.70
N PRO A 125 -16.25 6.88 7.08
CA PRO A 125 -15.26 7.93 7.25
C PRO A 125 -14.30 7.66 8.42
N ASP A 126 -14.64 6.72 9.30
CA ASP A 126 -13.88 6.43 10.52
C ASP A 126 -12.94 5.22 10.36
N ASP A 127 -13.00 4.50 9.22
CA ASP A 127 -12.32 3.20 9.02
C ASP A 127 -12.52 2.31 10.27
N GLY A 128 -13.78 2.07 10.67
CA GLY A 128 -14.13 1.59 12.01
C GLY A 128 -13.49 0.26 12.43
N ASP A 129 -12.97 -0.53 11.49
CA ASP A 129 -12.20 -1.75 11.75
C ASP A 129 -10.72 -1.70 11.32
N GLY A 130 -10.28 -0.60 10.71
CA GLY A 130 -8.90 -0.38 10.31
C GLY A 130 -8.46 -1.19 9.07
N LEU A 131 -9.35 -1.89 8.37
CA LEU A 131 -8.92 -2.76 7.29
C LEU A 131 -8.41 -1.95 6.09
N ILE A 132 -9.06 -0.84 5.79
CA ILE A 132 -8.74 -0.02 4.61
C ILE A 132 -7.40 0.67 4.79
N SER A 133 -7.09 1.13 6.01
CA SER A 133 -5.82 1.76 6.34
C SER A 133 -4.57 0.87 6.10
N ARG A 134 -4.75 -0.43 5.86
CA ARG A 134 -3.67 -1.39 5.65
C ARG A 134 -3.31 -1.60 4.18
N PHE A 135 -4.12 -1.17 3.22
CA PHE A 135 -3.85 -1.38 1.79
C PHE A 135 -2.89 -0.32 1.21
N LEU A 136 -1.91 -0.76 0.42
CA LEU A 136 -1.09 0.12 -0.41
C LEU A 136 -1.84 0.39 -1.72
N ILE A 137 -2.44 1.57 -1.84
CA ILE A 137 -3.32 1.91 -2.96
C ILE A 137 -2.53 2.61 -4.05
N ALA A 138 -2.88 2.31 -5.30
CA ALA A 138 -2.42 3.03 -6.48
C ALA A 138 -3.62 3.34 -7.39
N VAL A 139 -3.81 4.63 -7.70
CA VAL A 139 -4.74 5.08 -8.73
C VAL A 139 -3.93 5.23 -10.01
N PRO A 140 -4.11 4.34 -11.02
CA PRO A 140 -3.31 4.39 -12.22
C PRO A 140 -3.53 5.70 -12.97
N SER A 141 -2.42 6.31 -13.41
CA SER A 141 -2.47 7.44 -14.34
C SER A 141 -2.37 6.92 -15.77
N THR A 142 -3.10 7.53 -16.68
CA THR A 142 -3.00 7.21 -18.11
C THR A 142 -1.73 7.86 -18.66
N PRO A 143 -0.73 7.09 -19.15
CA PRO A 143 0.45 7.67 -19.77
C PRO A 143 0.10 8.38 -21.09
N ASP A 144 0.93 9.33 -21.52
CA ASP A 144 0.67 10.16 -22.71
C ASP A 144 0.48 9.34 -24.00
N ASN A 145 1.14 8.19 -24.08
CA ASN A 145 1.09 7.26 -25.20
C ASN A 145 0.15 6.07 -24.97
N PHE A 146 -0.76 6.11 -23.99
CA PHE A 146 -1.64 4.96 -23.67
C PHE A 146 -2.46 4.45 -24.87
N ALA A 147 -2.86 5.35 -25.77
CA ALA A 147 -3.64 5.01 -26.96
C ALA A 147 -2.76 4.61 -28.17
N VAL A 148 -1.43 4.64 -28.01
CA VAL A 148 -0.49 4.27 -29.07
C VAL A 148 -0.09 2.83 -28.84
N TRP A 149 -0.47 1.97 -29.79
CA TRP A 149 0.00 0.59 -29.82
C TRP A 149 1.53 0.56 -29.90
N SER A 150 2.16 -0.30 -29.10
CA SER A 150 3.60 -0.52 -29.11
C SER A 150 3.86 -2.01 -29.25
N ASP A 151 4.68 -2.40 -30.23
CA ASP A 151 5.18 -3.77 -30.36
C ASP A 151 6.33 -4.08 -29.38
N SER A 152 6.63 -3.15 -28.46
CA SER A 152 7.63 -3.37 -27.43
C SER A 152 7.19 -4.50 -26.51
N GLN A 153 7.90 -5.63 -26.59
CA GLN A 153 7.72 -6.75 -25.68
C GLN A 153 8.80 -6.70 -24.60
N VAL A 154 8.39 -6.92 -23.35
CA VAL A 154 9.32 -7.06 -22.22
C VAL A 154 9.20 -8.49 -21.71
N ALA A 155 10.24 -9.30 -21.94
CA ALA A 155 10.29 -10.67 -21.45
C ALA A 155 10.80 -10.69 -20.01
N ILE A 156 9.92 -10.45 -19.04
CA ILE A 156 10.28 -10.47 -17.60
C ILE A 156 10.12 -11.84 -16.95
N SER A 157 9.59 -12.85 -17.66
CA SER A 157 9.26 -14.14 -17.05
C SER A 157 10.48 -14.90 -16.52
N GLY A 158 11.60 -14.88 -17.26
CA GLY A 158 12.85 -15.50 -16.82
C GLY A 158 13.43 -14.80 -15.60
N GLU A 159 13.55 -13.48 -15.66
CA GLU A 159 14.03 -12.64 -14.55
C GLU A 159 13.18 -12.80 -13.28
N LEU A 160 11.85 -12.88 -13.43
CA LEU A 160 10.95 -13.12 -12.30
C LEU A 160 11.16 -14.50 -11.68
N GLN A 161 11.37 -15.53 -12.50
CA GLN A 161 11.63 -16.87 -12.01
C GLN A 161 12.93 -16.91 -11.19
N GLU A 162 14.01 -16.32 -11.71
CA GLU A 162 15.29 -16.24 -10.99
C GLU A 162 15.17 -15.46 -9.68
N LEU A 163 14.41 -14.35 -9.68
CA LEU A 163 14.14 -13.59 -8.48
C LEU A 163 13.38 -14.43 -7.45
N TYR A 164 12.37 -15.20 -7.87
CA TYR A 164 11.64 -16.07 -6.94
C TYR A 164 12.50 -17.20 -6.39
N ASP A 165 13.36 -17.79 -7.22
CA ASP A 165 14.29 -18.83 -6.78
C ASP A 165 15.26 -18.27 -5.74
N HIS A 166 15.82 -17.08 -5.99
CA HIS A 166 16.63 -16.33 -5.02
C HIS A 166 15.88 -16.06 -3.72
N LEU A 167 14.66 -15.52 -3.76
CA LEU A 167 13.90 -15.22 -2.55
C LEU A 167 13.56 -16.48 -1.72
N ARG A 168 13.43 -17.65 -2.37
CA ARG A 168 13.22 -18.92 -1.66
C ARG A 168 14.48 -19.43 -0.95
N SER A 169 15.67 -19.25 -1.53
CA SER A 169 16.93 -19.64 -0.89
C SER A 169 17.43 -18.63 0.14
N LEU A 170 17.15 -17.33 -0.09
CA LEU A 170 17.70 -16.21 0.66
C LEU A 170 17.51 -16.32 2.17
N HIS A 171 16.40 -16.89 2.63
CA HIS A 171 16.20 -17.10 4.06
C HIS A 171 17.29 -17.98 4.68
N GLY A 172 17.67 -19.07 4.02
CA GLY A 172 18.76 -19.95 4.45
C GLY A 172 20.10 -19.21 4.47
N ASP A 173 20.40 -18.51 3.38
CA ASP A 173 21.66 -17.76 3.21
C ASP A 173 21.82 -16.69 4.31
N LEU A 174 20.76 -15.92 4.60
CA LEU A 174 20.79 -14.91 5.64
C LEU A 174 20.87 -15.51 7.05
N ARG A 175 20.30 -16.70 7.29
CA ARG A 175 20.45 -17.40 8.57
C ARG A 175 21.88 -17.84 8.81
N GLU A 176 22.51 -18.41 7.79
CA GLU A 176 23.90 -18.85 7.86
C GLU A 176 24.82 -17.66 8.15
N LEU A 177 24.62 -16.54 7.43
CA LEU A 177 25.34 -15.29 7.67
C LEU A 177 25.12 -14.74 9.08
N ALA A 178 23.90 -14.88 9.63
CA ALA A 178 23.58 -14.47 10.98
C ALA A 178 24.11 -15.43 12.07
N GLY A 179 24.76 -16.54 11.69
CA GLY A 179 25.24 -17.56 12.62
C GLY A 179 24.13 -18.31 13.35
N LEU A 180 22.92 -18.34 12.78
CA LEU A 180 21.75 -18.97 13.38
C LEU A 180 21.68 -20.44 12.96
N SER A 181 22.12 -21.36 13.82
CA SER A 181 22.01 -22.81 13.60
C SER A 181 20.56 -23.31 13.64
N ALA A 182 20.35 -24.52 13.11
CA ALA A 182 19.03 -25.12 12.89
C ALA A 182 18.36 -25.70 14.15
N GLU A 183 18.94 -25.52 15.34
CA GLU A 183 18.51 -26.24 16.55
C GLU A 183 18.40 -25.29 17.73
N SER A 184 17.24 -24.66 17.87
CA SER A 184 16.81 -24.11 19.17
C SER A 184 16.12 -25.24 19.95
N GLU A 185 16.44 -25.38 21.23
CA GLU A 185 15.66 -26.23 22.14
C GLU A 185 14.19 -25.77 22.11
N GLY A 186 13.30 -26.56 21.51
CA GLY A 186 11.88 -26.23 21.31
C GLY A 186 11.38 -26.23 19.86
N GLY A 187 12.26 -26.44 18.87
CA GLY A 187 11.87 -26.60 17.45
C GLY A 187 11.51 -25.32 16.71
N GLU A 188 11.52 -24.16 17.38
CA GLU A 188 11.32 -22.85 16.75
C GLU A 188 12.66 -22.20 16.41
N LEU A 189 12.92 -22.05 15.11
CA LEU A 189 14.06 -21.30 14.61
C LEU A 189 13.81 -19.78 14.78
N PRO A 190 14.71 -19.01 15.42
CA PRO A 190 14.50 -17.57 15.63
C PRO A 190 14.43 -16.82 14.29
N PRO A 191 13.69 -15.70 14.21
CA PRO A 191 13.66 -14.89 12.99
C PRO A 191 15.04 -14.30 12.69
N VAL A 192 15.37 -14.15 11.40
CA VAL A 192 16.55 -13.37 11.00
C VAL A 192 16.22 -11.89 11.16
N LEU A 193 16.97 -11.21 12.02
CA LEU A 193 16.78 -9.78 12.26
C LEU A 193 17.73 -8.98 11.38
N LEU A 194 17.17 -8.23 10.42
CA LEU A 194 17.91 -7.23 9.68
C LEU A 194 17.90 -5.91 10.45
N SER A 195 19.05 -5.24 10.48
CA SER A 195 19.20 -3.93 11.11
C SER A 195 19.43 -2.83 10.08
N PHE A 196 19.28 -1.58 10.48
CA PHE A 196 19.71 -0.46 9.63
C PHE A 196 21.22 -0.24 9.74
N THR A 197 21.82 0.25 8.65
CA THR A 197 23.07 1.02 8.74
C THR A 197 22.86 2.27 9.62
N ALA A 198 23.93 2.85 10.17
CA ALA A 198 23.81 4.01 11.06
C ALA A 198 23.09 5.20 10.40
N GLU A 199 23.39 5.47 9.13
CA GLU A 199 22.77 6.53 8.34
C GLU A 199 21.29 6.24 8.05
N ALA A 200 20.96 5.00 7.66
CA ALA A 200 19.58 4.58 7.46
C ALA A 200 18.77 4.68 8.76
N HIS A 201 19.36 4.35 9.91
CA HIS A 201 18.69 4.46 11.20
C HIS A 201 18.32 5.92 11.54
N GLN A 202 19.26 6.86 11.36
CA GLN A 202 18.97 8.29 11.55
C GLN A 202 17.89 8.78 10.57
N ARG A 203 17.94 8.32 9.33
CA ARG A 203 16.94 8.68 8.32
C ARG A 203 15.55 8.12 8.66
N TRP A 204 15.49 6.90 9.18
CA TRP A 204 14.27 6.27 9.67
C TRP A 204 13.63 7.06 10.81
N GLN A 205 14.42 7.51 11.80
CA GLN A 205 13.93 8.34 12.89
C GLN A 205 13.26 9.63 12.37
N ARG A 206 13.91 10.33 11.44
CA ARG A 206 13.33 11.53 10.82
C ARG A 206 12.04 11.23 10.06
N TRP A 207 11.99 10.11 9.33
CA TRP A 207 10.77 9.68 8.65
C TRP A 207 9.64 9.38 9.63
N TRP A 208 9.96 8.69 10.73
CA TRP A 208 9.00 8.38 11.77
C TRP A 208 8.39 9.65 12.36
N GLU A 209 9.23 10.62 12.72
CA GLU A 209 8.78 11.94 13.21
C GLU A 209 7.95 12.70 12.17
N GLU A 210 8.35 12.68 10.90
CA GLU A 210 7.61 13.27 9.79
C GLU A 210 6.18 12.68 9.73
N VAL A 211 6.04 11.36 9.65
CA VAL A 211 4.72 10.70 9.58
C VAL A 211 3.89 10.99 10.82
N ARG A 212 4.47 10.92 12.03
CA ARG A 212 3.74 11.18 13.29
C ARG A 212 3.23 12.60 13.41
N ARG A 213 4.03 13.59 12.99
CA ARG A 213 3.57 15.00 12.95
C ARG A 213 2.37 15.17 12.03
N ASN A 214 2.38 14.55 10.85
CA ASN A 214 1.21 14.63 9.96
C ASN A 214 0.01 13.87 10.49
N GLN A 215 0.25 12.71 11.11
CA GLN A 215 -0.79 11.95 11.73
C GLN A 215 -1.49 12.80 12.80
N GLN A 216 -0.74 13.41 13.72
CA GLN A 216 -1.29 14.34 14.72
C GLN A 216 -2.07 15.51 14.09
N ALA A 217 -1.57 16.08 12.99
CA ALA A 217 -2.21 17.20 12.33
C ALA A 217 -3.61 16.88 11.76
N VAL A 218 -3.92 15.60 11.49
CA VAL A 218 -5.19 15.18 10.86
C VAL A 218 -6.08 14.36 11.80
N GLU A 219 -5.69 14.19 13.07
CA GLU A 219 -6.34 13.31 14.05
C GLU A 219 -7.86 13.54 14.16
N PHE A 220 -8.29 14.80 14.18
CA PHE A 220 -9.70 15.16 14.32
C PHE A 220 -10.37 15.50 12.99
N GLU A 221 -9.59 15.85 11.96
CA GLU A 221 -10.11 16.32 10.67
C GLU A 221 -10.38 15.17 9.71
N ASP A 222 -9.54 14.12 9.74
CA ASP A 222 -9.61 12.98 8.84
C ASP A 222 -9.18 11.68 9.56
N PRO A 223 -10.11 11.05 10.32
CA PRO A 223 -9.82 9.83 11.09
C PRO A 223 -9.32 8.67 10.22
N ALA A 224 -9.87 8.49 9.01
CA ALA A 224 -9.40 7.46 8.08
C ALA A 224 -7.96 7.72 7.63
N PHE A 225 -7.59 8.96 7.32
CA PHE A 225 -6.21 9.31 6.96
C PHE A 225 -5.26 9.23 8.16
N TYR A 226 -5.73 9.62 9.35
CA TYR A 226 -5.02 9.40 10.60
C TYR A 226 -4.67 7.92 10.80
N ALA A 227 -5.65 7.02 10.63
CA ALA A 227 -5.45 5.58 10.73
C ALA A 227 -4.45 5.08 9.66
N TYR A 228 -4.60 5.55 8.42
CA TYR A 228 -3.70 5.23 7.30
C TYR A 228 -2.24 5.56 7.62
N LEU A 229 -1.97 6.81 8.03
CA LEU A 229 -0.62 7.26 8.41
C LEU A 229 -0.04 6.43 9.55
N GLY A 230 -0.88 6.03 10.52
CA GLY A 230 -0.48 5.14 11.61
C GLY A 230 0.01 3.77 11.13
N LYS A 231 -0.54 3.23 10.05
CA LYS A 231 -0.13 1.95 9.46
C LYS A 231 1.04 2.08 8.49
N MET A 232 1.26 3.26 7.92
CA MET A 232 2.31 3.49 6.91
C MET A 232 3.73 3.30 7.43
N LEU A 233 3.98 3.47 8.73
CA LEU A 233 5.30 3.19 9.31
C LEU A 233 5.66 1.72 9.16
N SER A 234 4.78 0.82 9.59
CA SER A 234 4.98 -0.62 9.41
C SER A 234 5.08 -1.00 7.94
N GLN A 235 4.28 -0.37 7.06
CA GLN A 235 4.39 -0.62 5.62
C GLN A 235 5.72 -0.15 5.04
N THR A 236 6.26 0.99 5.48
CA THR A 236 7.57 1.47 5.02
C THR A 236 8.67 0.47 5.36
N LEU A 237 8.64 -0.13 6.56
CA LEU A 237 9.59 -1.17 6.96
C LEU A 237 9.45 -2.44 6.10
N ARG A 238 8.22 -2.88 5.82
CA ARG A 238 7.96 -4.02 4.93
C ARG A 238 8.47 -3.76 3.51
N LEU A 239 8.25 -2.55 2.98
CA LEU A 239 8.78 -2.14 1.67
C LEU A 239 10.30 -2.12 1.67
N ALA A 240 10.94 -1.59 2.73
CA ALA A 240 12.39 -1.57 2.85
C ALA A 240 12.98 -3.00 2.91
N LEU A 241 12.35 -3.89 3.66
CA LEU A 241 12.73 -5.31 3.73
C LEU A 241 12.60 -5.98 2.36
N LEU A 242 11.46 -5.82 1.69
CA LEU A 242 11.22 -6.42 0.38
C LEU A 242 12.23 -5.92 -0.66
N LEU A 243 12.43 -4.61 -0.75
CA LEU A 243 13.42 -4.02 -1.65
C LEU A 243 14.83 -4.51 -1.33
N HIS A 244 15.20 -4.58 -0.05
CA HIS A 244 16.50 -5.09 0.35
C HIS A 244 16.71 -6.54 -0.11
N CYS A 245 15.75 -7.42 0.14
CA CYS A 245 15.82 -8.82 -0.28
C CYS A 245 15.91 -8.99 -1.80
N MET A 246 15.20 -8.15 -2.56
CA MET A 246 15.29 -8.13 -4.03
C MET A 246 16.65 -7.62 -4.50
N GLU A 247 17.16 -6.53 -3.91
CA GLU A 247 18.44 -5.92 -4.28
C GLU A 247 19.62 -6.88 -4.05
N LEU A 248 19.56 -7.75 -3.04
CA LEU A 248 20.61 -8.76 -2.80
C LEU A 248 20.82 -9.75 -3.97
N LYS A 249 19.86 -9.88 -4.90
CA LYS A 249 20.04 -10.66 -6.14
C LYS A 249 20.86 -9.91 -7.19
N TYR A 250 20.71 -8.58 -7.24
CA TYR A 250 21.22 -7.76 -8.35
C TYR A 250 22.42 -6.90 -7.95
N GLU A 251 22.64 -6.70 -6.66
CA GLU A 251 23.66 -5.84 -6.08
C GLU A 251 24.45 -6.60 -5.03
N GLU A 252 25.78 -6.55 -5.13
CA GLU A 252 26.64 -7.03 -4.07
C GLU A 252 26.63 -6.02 -2.93
N LYS A 253 26.06 -6.41 -1.79
CA LYS A 253 26.01 -5.58 -0.59
C LYS A 253 27.10 -6.00 0.40
N PRO A 254 27.88 -5.05 0.95
CA PRO A 254 28.94 -5.38 1.91
C PRO A 254 28.46 -6.09 3.18
N ASP A 255 27.22 -5.83 3.60
CA ASP A 255 26.59 -6.47 4.75
C ASP A 255 25.12 -6.78 4.41
N PRO A 256 24.80 -8.01 3.99
CA PRO A 256 23.44 -8.45 3.69
C PRO A 256 22.49 -8.46 4.90
N LEU A 257 23.02 -8.34 6.13
CA LEU A 257 22.21 -8.23 7.34
C LEU A 257 21.81 -6.77 7.65
N ARG A 258 22.27 -5.81 6.83
CA ARG A 258 22.01 -4.38 7.02
C ARG A 258 21.31 -3.71 5.84
N VAL A 259 20.18 -3.09 6.15
CA VAL A 259 19.47 -2.22 5.20
C VAL A 259 20.17 -0.86 5.11
N GLY A 260 20.62 -0.53 3.90
CA GLY A 260 21.31 0.72 3.55
C GLY A 260 20.37 1.92 3.43
N LEU A 261 20.96 3.12 3.42
CA LEU A 261 20.22 4.39 3.30
C LEU A 261 19.44 4.47 1.98
N ASP A 262 20.06 4.09 0.88
CA ASP A 262 19.49 4.16 -0.47
C ASP A 262 18.23 3.28 -0.63
N THR A 263 18.29 2.04 -0.14
CA THR A 263 17.12 1.13 -0.05
C THR A 263 15.99 1.76 0.78
N LEU A 264 16.34 2.38 1.93
CA LEU A 264 15.35 3.02 2.79
C LEU A 264 14.71 4.25 2.13
N GLU A 265 15.48 5.08 1.41
CA GLU A 265 14.93 6.22 0.69
C GLU A 265 13.96 5.79 -0.42
N ARG A 266 14.27 4.71 -1.15
CA ARG A 266 13.33 4.11 -2.11
C ARG A 266 12.04 3.63 -1.43
N ALA A 267 12.16 2.97 -0.28
CA ALA A 267 10.99 2.53 0.50
C ALA A 267 10.14 3.71 0.98
N ILE A 268 10.78 4.79 1.45
CA ILE A 268 10.09 6.03 1.86
C ILE A 268 9.43 6.70 0.64
N ALA A 269 10.07 6.71 -0.53
CA ALA A 269 9.47 7.23 -1.75
C ALA A 269 8.22 6.43 -2.15
N ALA A 270 8.27 5.10 -2.08
CA ALA A 270 7.11 4.25 -2.30
C ALA A 270 6.00 4.50 -1.27
N ALA A 271 6.34 4.67 0.01
CA ALA A 271 5.38 5.02 1.06
C ALA A 271 4.73 6.40 0.81
N LYS A 272 5.52 7.42 0.44
CA LYS A 272 5.02 8.76 0.07
C LYS A 272 4.10 8.70 -1.14
N PHE A 273 4.43 7.89 -2.13
CA PHE A 273 3.55 7.61 -3.25
C PHE A 273 2.20 7.06 -2.78
N SER A 274 2.18 5.98 -1.99
CA SER A 274 0.94 5.38 -1.49
C SER A 274 0.11 6.35 -0.63
N ILE A 275 0.75 7.16 0.21
CA ILE A 275 0.09 8.25 0.96
C ILE A 275 -0.59 9.24 0.02
N GLY A 276 0.10 9.67 -1.04
CA GLY A 276 -0.47 10.55 -2.06
C GLY A 276 -1.66 9.92 -2.79
N GLN A 277 -1.56 8.63 -3.15
CA GLN A 277 -2.62 7.89 -3.81
C GLN A 277 -3.86 7.74 -2.93
N PHE A 278 -3.68 7.48 -1.63
CA PHE A 278 -4.76 7.42 -0.66
C PHE A 278 -5.50 8.77 -0.56
N ARG A 279 -4.78 9.89 -0.51
CA ARG A 279 -5.39 11.24 -0.48
C ARG A 279 -6.15 11.56 -1.76
N ILE A 280 -5.61 11.21 -2.92
CA ILE A 280 -6.32 11.36 -4.21
C ILE A 280 -7.65 10.60 -4.15
N LEU A 281 -7.61 9.39 -3.61
CA LEU A 281 -8.77 8.54 -3.51
C LEU A 281 -9.83 9.10 -2.55
N GLN A 282 -9.45 9.55 -1.35
CA GLN A 282 -10.37 10.25 -0.43
C GLN A 282 -10.97 11.50 -1.08
N THR A 283 -10.16 12.31 -1.76
CA THR A 283 -10.61 13.52 -2.47
C THR A 283 -11.66 13.19 -3.54
N ASN A 284 -11.55 12.04 -4.20
CA ASN A 284 -12.51 11.56 -5.19
C ASN A 284 -13.77 10.91 -4.57
N ASN A 285 -13.70 10.49 -3.30
CA ASN A 285 -14.77 9.79 -2.59
C ASN A 285 -15.66 10.73 -1.77
N HIS A 286 -15.09 11.77 -1.14
CA HIS A 286 -15.90 12.83 -0.55
C HIS A 286 -16.69 13.51 -1.67
N ALA A 287 -18.01 13.56 -1.49
CA ALA A 287 -18.95 14.11 -2.46
C ALA A 287 -18.43 15.42 -3.07
N SER A 288 -18.79 15.63 -4.34
CA SER A 288 -18.40 16.73 -5.23
C SER A 288 -18.66 18.17 -4.74
N ASP A 289 -18.76 18.41 -3.43
CA ASP A 289 -19.03 19.69 -2.80
C ASP A 289 -17.89 20.15 -1.86
N SER A 290 -16.80 19.37 -1.69
CA SER A 290 -15.61 19.86 -0.97
C SER A 290 -14.75 20.76 -1.87
N ALA A 291 -14.32 21.92 -1.35
CA ALA A 291 -13.47 22.86 -2.09
C ALA A 291 -12.15 22.22 -2.55
N GLY A 292 -11.57 21.31 -1.76
CA GLY A 292 -10.35 20.58 -2.10
C GLY A 292 -10.50 19.70 -3.35
N THR A 293 -11.62 19.00 -3.49
CA THR A 293 -11.92 18.18 -4.68
C THR A 293 -12.03 19.04 -5.93
N HIS A 294 -12.66 20.20 -5.85
CA HIS A 294 -12.77 21.11 -7.00
C HIS A 294 -11.39 21.63 -7.43
N LEU A 295 -10.56 22.05 -6.48
CA LEU A 295 -9.21 22.55 -6.75
C LEU A 295 -8.35 21.50 -7.46
N SER A 296 -8.35 20.26 -6.97
CA SER A 296 -7.57 19.15 -7.55
C SER A 296 -8.03 18.80 -8.97
N LEU A 297 -9.35 18.73 -9.20
CA LEU A 297 -9.91 18.44 -10.53
C LEU A 297 -9.59 19.56 -11.55
N ILE A 298 -9.68 20.81 -11.11
CA ILE A 298 -9.33 21.99 -11.92
C ILE A 298 -7.85 21.94 -12.30
N TYR A 299 -6.97 21.77 -11.31
CA TYR A 299 -5.52 21.70 -11.52
C TYR A 299 -5.14 20.56 -12.48
N THR A 300 -5.66 19.36 -12.26
CA THR A 300 -5.36 18.17 -13.09
C THR A 300 -5.86 18.33 -14.53
N TYR A 301 -7.01 18.99 -14.74
CA TYR A 301 -7.49 19.28 -16.09
C TYR A 301 -6.63 20.34 -16.80
N ALA A 302 -6.30 21.43 -16.11
CA ALA A 302 -5.47 22.50 -16.64
C ALA A 302 -4.05 21.98 -16.98
N LEU A 303 -3.48 21.13 -16.11
CA LEU A 303 -2.16 20.53 -16.33
C LEU A 303 -2.15 19.61 -17.56
N ARG A 304 -3.16 18.75 -17.70
CA ARG A 304 -3.31 17.89 -18.89
C ARG A 304 -3.51 18.67 -20.18
N LYS A 305 -4.17 19.84 -20.12
CA LYS A 305 -4.34 20.69 -21.29
C LYS A 305 -3.07 21.41 -21.70
N GLY A 306 -2.16 21.70 -20.77
CA GLY A 306 -0.89 22.40 -21.03
C GLY A 306 -1.02 23.88 -21.40
N GLU A 307 -2.26 24.35 -21.61
CA GLU A 307 -2.63 25.68 -22.06
C GLU A 307 -3.58 26.37 -21.07
N GLU A 308 -3.89 27.63 -21.33
CA GLU A 308 -4.85 28.39 -20.53
C GLU A 308 -6.28 27.86 -20.71
N VAL A 309 -6.94 27.55 -19.61
CA VAL A 309 -8.32 27.05 -19.59
C VAL A 309 -9.26 28.05 -18.92
N SER A 310 -10.44 28.25 -19.49
CA SER A 310 -11.48 29.15 -18.95
C SER A 310 -12.39 28.43 -17.94
N ALA A 311 -13.06 29.20 -17.08
CA ALA A 311 -14.06 28.67 -16.15
C ALA A 311 -15.20 27.92 -16.87
N ALA A 312 -15.60 28.37 -18.07
CA ALA A 312 -16.65 27.71 -18.86
C ALA A 312 -16.19 26.36 -19.42
N GLN A 313 -14.92 26.26 -19.86
CA GLN A 313 -14.34 24.99 -20.30
C GLN A 313 -14.26 24.01 -19.12
N ILE A 314 -13.78 24.46 -17.96
CA ILE A 314 -13.75 23.66 -16.73
C ILE A 314 -15.16 23.14 -16.38
N GLN A 315 -16.17 24.02 -16.33
CA GLN A 315 -17.54 23.64 -15.97
C GLN A 315 -18.11 22.57 -16.92
N ASN A 316 -17.83 22.69 -18.22
CA ASN A 316 -18.40 21.83 -19.25
C ASN A 316 -17.59 20.56 -19.55
N SER A 317 -16.33 20.50 -19.11
CA SER A 317 -15.46 19.34 -19.30
C SER A 317 -15.27 18.56 -18.00
N VAL A 318 -14.91 19.24 -16.92
CA VAL A 318 -14.60 18.64 -15.61
C VAL A 318 -15.88 18.31 -14.84
N PHE A 319 -16.77 19.29 -14.71
CA PHE A 319 -17.98 19.16 -13.90
C PHE A 319 -19.23 18.79 -14.71
N LYS A 320 -19.06 18.30 -15.96
CA LYS A 320 -20.17 18.02 -16.89
C LYS A 320 -21.23 17.09 -16.30
N ARG A 321 -20.79 16.06 -15.57
CA ARG A 321 -21.62 14.98 -15.02
C ARG A 321 -21.87 15.12 -13.52
N CYS A 322 -21.44 16.21 -12.89
CA CYS A 322 -21.72 16.46 -11.49
C CYS A 322 -23.22 16.73 -11.29
N LYS A 323 -23.80 16.13 -10.24
CA LYS A 323 -25.22 16.34 -9.89
C LYS A 323 -25.52 17.82 -9.66
N ARG A 324 -24.62 18.52 -8.97
CA ARG A 324 -24.58 19.98 -8.83
C ARG A 324 -23.33 20.50 -9.51
N LYS A 325 -23.50 21.35 -10.51
CA LYS A 325 -22.36 22.00 -11.17
C LYS A 325 -21.96 23.22 -10.36
N PRO A 326 -20.66 23.39 -10.02
CA PRO A 326 -20.20 24.65 -9.46
C PRO A 326 -20.46 25.77 -10.46
N THR A 327 -20.88 26.91 -9.94
CA THR A 327 -21.08 28.14 -10.70
C THR A 327 -19.75 28.63 -11.27
N LEU A 328 -19.81 29.44 -12.33
CA LEU A 328 -18.60 30.06 -12.89
C LEU A 328 -17.90 30.99 -11.88
N ALA A 329 -18.62 31.53 -10.90
CA ALA A 329 -18.04 32.33 -9.82
C ALA A 329 -17.23 31.46 -8.84
N GLU A 330 -17.79 30.32 -8.42
CA GLU A 330 -17.08 29.35 -7.56
C GLU A 330 -15.82 28.82 -8.25
N ILE A 331 -15.90 28.48 -9.55
CA ILE A 331 -14.73 28.04 -10.33
C ILE A 331 -13.64 29.11 -10.39
N ARG A 332 -14.02 30.39 -10.61
CA ARG A 332 -13.05 31.50 -10.62
C ARG A 332 -12.45 31.76 -9.24
N SER A 333 -13.22 31.59 -8.17
CA SER A 333 -12.70 31.63 -6.80
C SER A 333 -11.63 30.56 -6.59
N ASN A 334 -11.89 29.33 -7.06
CA ASN A 334 -10.91 28.25 -7.02
C ASN A 334 -9.65 28.54 -7.86
N PHE A 335 -9.76 29.31 -8.96
CA PHE A 335 -8.58 29.74 -9.71
C PHE A 335 -7.69 30.68 -8.90
N ALA A 336 -8.28 31.60 -8.15
CA ALA A 336 -7.55 32.50 -7.26
C ALA A 336 -6.81 31.69 -6.20
N VAL A 337 -7.49 30.75 -5.54
CA VAL A 337 -6.87 29.86 -4.53
C VAL A 337 -5.69 29.07 -5.11
N LEU A 338 -5.83 28.45 -6.29
CA LEU A 338 -4.73 27.71 -6.93
C LEU A 338 -3.53 28.62 -7.24
N THR A 339 -3.78 29.88 -7.57
CA THR A 339 -2.75 30.86 -7.92
C THR A 339 -2.05 31.40 -6.68
N GLU A 340 -2.80 31.73 -5.63
CA GLU A 340 -2.27 32.14 -4.33
C GLU A 340 -1.36 31.07 -3.72
N ASN A 341 -1.70 29.80 -3.92
CA ASN A 341 -0.91 28.67 -3.46
C ASN A 341 0.24 28.27 -4.43
N GLY A 342 0.45 29.02 -5.52
CA GLY A 342 1.56 28.80 -6.45
C GLY A 342 1.41 27.59 -7.38
N TYR A 343 0.21 27.00 -7.49
CA TYR A 343 -0.05 25.86 -8.39
C TYR A 343 -0.41 26.30 -9.82
N ALA A 344 -0.72 27.58 -10.04
CA ALA A 344 -1.18 28.06 -11.33
C ALA A 344 -0.88 29.54 -11.56
N LEU A 345 -1.01 29.97 -12.81
CA LEU A 345 -0.99 31.37 -13.22
C LEU A 345 -2.37 31.78 -13.75
N LEU A 346 -2.79 32.99 -13.40
CA LEU A 346 -4.00 33.62 -13.93
C LEU A 346 -3.67 34.49 -15.14
N SER A 347 -4.54 34.47 -16.14
CA SER A 347 -4.56 35.42 -17.24
C SER A 347 -5.96 35.98 -17.46
N GLY A 348 -6.05 37.19 -18.02
CA GLY A 348 -7.32 37.89 -18.25
C GLY A 348 -7.92 38.53 -17.00
N LYS A 349 -9.15 39.07 -17.13
CA LYS A 349 -9.89 39.73 -16.05
C LYS A 349 -11.38 39.40 -16.11
N GLY A 350 -12.03 39.37 -14.95
CA GLY A 350 -13.48 39.23 -14.84
C GLY A 350 -14.03 37.96 -15.51
N LYS A 351 -14.84 38.13 -16.56
CA LYS A 351 -15.48 37.00 -17.25
C LYS A 351 -14.49 36.17 -18.08
N ASP A 352 -13.44 36.80 -18.57
CA ASP A 352 -12.39 36.20 -19.43
C ASP A 352 -11.21 35.64 -18.62
N LEU A 353 -11.37 35.51 -17.30
CA LEU A 353 -10.35 34.92 -16.44
C LEU A 353 -10.07 33.47 -16.85
N ARG A 354 -8.79 33.16 -17.08
CA ARG A 354 -8.28 31.83 -17.42
C ARG A 354 -7.16 31.44 -16.46
N ILE A 355 -6.90 30.15 -16.39
CA ILE A 355 -5.87 29.56 -15.55
C ILE A 355 -4.95 28.67 -16.36
N ARG A 356 -3.64 28.70 -16.08
CA ARG A 356 -2.66 27.75 -16.57
C ARG A 356 -2.00 27.06 -15.38
N ALA A 357 -2.08 25.73 -15.30
CA ALA A 357 -1.43 24.99 -14.23
C ALA A 357 0.10 24.97 -14.42
N LEU A 358 0.82 25.08 -13.31
CA LEU A 358 2.27 24.91 -13.27
C LEU A 358 2.59 23.46 -12.93
N PRO A 359 3.48 22.78 -13.68
CA PRO A 359 3.97 21.46 -13.30
C PRO A 359 4.66 21.56 -11.94
N LEU A 360 4.25 20.73 -10.98
CA LEU A 360 4.99 20.62 -9.74
C LEU A 360 6.39 20.09 -10.05
N SER A 361 7.42 20.83 -9.64
CA SER A 361 8.78 20.28 -9.59
C SER A 361 8.72 18.99 -8.76
N LYS A 362 9.36 17.91 -9.25
CA LYS A 362 9.30 16.52 -8.70
C LYS A 362 9.59 16.38 -7.20
N THR A 363 9.95 17.44 -6.51
CA THR A 363 10.22 17.55 -5.07
C THR A 363 8.99 17.80 -4.17
N ARG A 364 7.79 18.08 -4.69
CA ARG A 364 6.60 18.39 -3.87
C ARG A 364 5.43 17.41 -3.98
N VAL A 365 5.71 16.12 -4.19
CA VAL A 365 4.72 15.06 -3.91
C VAL A 365 5.14 14.39 -2.61
N GLY A 366 4.67 14.97 -1.52
CA GLY A 366 5.03 14.57 -0.17
C GLY A 366 4.32 15.48 0.83
N ILE A 367 4.27 14.99 2.06
CA ILE A 367 3.92 15.73 3.27
C ILE A 367 4.39 17.21 3.17
N PRO A 368 3.51 18.20 3.40
CA PRO A 368 3.93 19.60 3.48
C PRO A 368 4.95 19.76 4.61
N THR A 369 6.17 20.18 4.27
CA THR A 369 7.26 20.35 5.25
C THR A 369 7.27 21.72 5.93
N ASP A 370 6.42 22.65 5.51
CA ASP A 370 6.56 24.06 5.90
C ASP A 370 5.48 24.50 6.89
N SER A 371 5.71 24.22 8.17
CA SER A 371 5.18 25.03 9.28
C SER A 371 6.29 25.91 9.85
N GLY A 372 6.50 27.05 9.20
CA GLY A 372 7.16 28.22 9.79
C GLY A 372 8.66 28.37 9.51
N LYS A 373 8.98 29.32 8.61
CA LYS A 373 9.92 30.42 8.87
C LYS A 373 9.69 31.54 7.87
N SER A 374 9.03 32.59 8.36
CA SER A 374 9.30 33.95 7.94
C SER A 374 10.80 34.21 8.13
N SER A 375 11.55 34.28 7.03
CA SER A 375 12.79 35.04 6.81
C SER A 375 13.60 34.38 5.70
N GLY A 376 13.75 35.10 4.59
CA GLY A 376 14.56 34.67 3.46
C GLY A 376 13.77 34.79 2.17
N ILE A 377 13.83 35.97 1.57
CA ILE A 377 13.44 36.20 0.17
C ILE A 377 14.44 35.43 -0.70
N PRO A 378 14.02 34.45 -1.53
CA PRO A 378 14.84 33.96 -2.63
C PRO A 378 14.28 34.55 -3.94
N GLU A 379 15.03 35.49 -4.52
CA GLU A 379 15.03 35.88 -5.94
C GLU A 379 13.72 35.67 -6.73
N MET A 380 12.68 36.42 -6.36
CA MET A 380 11.42 36.47 -7.11
C MET A 380 11.24 37.81 -7.85
N THR A 381 12.35 38.47 -8.20
CA THR A 381 12.31 39.85 -8.75
C THR A 381 12.37 39.90 -10.29
N GLN A 382 12.60 38.79 -11.01
CA GLN A 382 12.69 38.82 -12.48
C GLN A 382 11.43 38.37 -13.25
N ALA A 383 10.46 37.71 -12.61
CA ALA A 383 9.23 37.28 -13.30
C ALA A 383 8.02 38.24 -13.12
N LEU A 384 8.03 39.08 -12.07
CA LEU A 384 6.94 40.02 -11.78
C LEU A 384 7.05 41.38 -12.50
N ALA A 385 8.14 41.62 -13.25
CA ALA A 385 8.34 42.88 -13.99
C ALA A 385 7.60 42.95 -15.33
N MET A 386 6.88 41.91 -15.76
CA MET A 386 6.21 41.87 -17.08
C MET A 386 4.67 41.84 -17.05
N VAL A 387 4.03 42.00 -15.89
CA VAL A 387 2.57 41.95 -15.80
C VAL A 387 2.03 43.14 -15.00
N ASN A 388 1.61 44.18 -15.73
CA ASN A 388 0.89 45.32 -15.19
C ASN A 388 -0.54 44.89 -14.83
N VAL A 389 -0.76 44.44 -13.59
CA VAL A 389 -2.10 44.15 -13.07
C VAL A 389 -2.33 44.99 -11.81
N GLU A 390 -3.12 46.05 -11.96
CA GLU A 390 -3.78 46.70 -10.84
C GLU A 390 -4.72 45.70 -10.12
N PRO A 391 -4.74 45.68 -8.78
CA PRO A 391 -5.64 44.83 -8.01
C PRO A 391 -7.10 45.29 -8.19
N PRO A 392 -8.07 44.38 -8.40
CA PRO A 392 -9.46 44.75 -8.42
C PRO A 392 -10.01 44.79 -6.98
N PHE A 393 -10.60 45.94 -6.66
CA PHE A 393 -11.55 46.24 -5.58
C PHE A 393 -11.05 47.08 -4.37
N PRO A 394 -11.77 48.16 -4.01
CA PRO A 394 -11.51 48.96 -2.83
C PRO A 394 -12.06 48.31 -1.56
N ARG A 395 -11.32 48.47 -0.47
CA ARG A 395 -11.76 48.13 0.89
C ARG A 395 -12.95 49.01 1.27
N TYR A 396 -14.10 48.40 1.55
CA TYR A 396 -15.15 49.03 2.34
C TYR A 396 -14.80 48.84 3.82
N SER A 397 -14.51 49.96 4.51
CA SER A 397 -14.67 50.09 5.95
C SER A 397 -16.04 50.72 6.22
N ASP A 398 -16.85 50.13 7.10
CA ASP A 398 -17.31 50.80 8.32
C ASP A 398 -18.29 49.95 9.13
N ASN A 399 -18.28 50.25 10.44
CA ASN A 399 -19.26 49.98 11.50
C ASN A 399 -19.26 48.56 12.10
N SER A 400 -18.64 48.35 13.27
CA SER A 400 -19.08 48.76 14.62
C SER A 400 -20.23 47.91 15.13
N ASP A 401 -19.93 46.97 16.03
CA ASP A 401 -20.69 46.74 17.27
C ASP A 401 -20.00 45.65 18.12
N THR A 402 -19.43 46.07 19.24
CA THR A 402 -19.30 45.29 20.48
C THR A 402 -20.27 45.96 21.48
N PRO A 403 -20.87 45.27 22.48
CA PRO A 403 -20.13 44.42 23.42
C PRO A 403 -20.90 43.21 24.02
N ALA A 404 -20.16 42.24 24.56
CA ALA A 404 -20.49 41.64 25.86
C ALA A 404 -19.31 40.84 26.44
N ARG A 405 -18.82 41.33 27.58
CA ARG A 405 -17.99 40.64 28.57
C ARG A 405 -18.52 39.24 28.90
N ARG A 406 -17.61 38.29 29.12
CA ARG A 406 -17.62 37.43 30.31
C ARG A 406 -16.20 37.00 30.67
N ASP A 407 -15.87 37.28 31.92
CA ASP A 407 -14.67 36.89 32.64
C ASP A 407 -14.59 35.36 32.83
N GLY A 408 -13.38 34.83 32.95
CA GLY A 408 -13.16 33.44 33.33
C GLY A 408 -11.68 33.03 33.29
N ASN A 409 -10.97 33.31 34.38
CA ASN A 409 -9.64 32.81 34.75
C ASN A 409 -9.51 31.28 34.67
N LEU A 410 -8.27 30.79 34.43
CA LEU A 410 -7.54 29.65 35.05
C LEU A 410 -6.28 29.38 34.18
N GLN A 411 -5.09 29.89 34.52
CA GLN A 411 -4.04 29.26 35.37
C GLN A 411 -3.90 27.75 35.14
N ASP A 412 -2.89 27.34 34.37
CA ASP A 412 -1.56 26.84 34.84
C ASP A 412 -1.60 25.34 35.14
N GLU A 413 -0.81 24.54 34.41
CA GLU A 413 0.28 23.75 35.00
C GLU A 413 0.99 22.89 33.95
N TRP A 414 2.28 23.20 33.78
CA TRP A 414 3.29 22.37 33.16
C TRP A 414 3.81 21.35 34.19
N VAL A 415 3.87 20.07 33.85
CA VAL A 415 4.81 19.12 34.47
C VAL A 415 5.32 18.12 33.42
N SER A 416 6.60 18.25 33.07
CA SER A 416 7.44 17.11 32.64
C SER A 416 8.06 16.47 33.88
N PRO A 417 8.47 15.19 33.79
CA PRO A 417 9.89 14.95 33.99
C PRO A 417 10.50 13.90 33.06
N ALA A 418 11.81 14.02 32.94
CA ALA A 418 12.72 13.26 32.11
C ALA A 418 13.37 12.07 32.85
N SER A 419 14.07 11.25 32.05
CA SER A 419 15.35 10.58 32.36
C SER A 419 15.33 9.27 33.16
N PHE A 420 15.90 8.21 32.56
CA PHE A 420 16.87 7.34 33.24
C PHE A 420 17.94 6.79 32.26
N MET A 421 19.19 6.86 32.74
CA MET A 421 20.50 6.43 32.21
C MET A 421 20.65 4.89 32.12
N CYS A 422 21.34 4.28 31.14
CA CYS A 422 22.80 4.12 30.87
C CYS A 422 23.43 2.84 31.46
N ALA A 423 24.54 2.39 30.82
CA ALA A 423 25.50 1.31 31.14
C ALA A 423 25.20 -0.09 30.55
N SER A 424 26.15 -0.92 30.09
CA SER A 424 27.58 -0.80 29.71
C SER A 424 28.08 -2.18 29.21
N VAL A 425 28.79 -2.19 28.07
CA VAL A 425 30.05 -2.88 27.71
C VAL A 425 30.44 -4.21 28.40
N SER A 426 30.80 -5.23 27.60
CA SER A 426 31.98 -6.09 27.84
C SER A 426 32.46 -6.82 26.57
N GLU A 427 33.73 -6.63 26.24
CA GLU A 427 34.53 -7.37 25.25
C GLU A 427 34.88 -8.79 25.74
N ALA A 428 34.99 -9.76 24.82
CA ALA A 428 35.93 -10.87 24.97
C ALA A 428 36.31 -11.42 23.58
N ALA A 429 37.60 -11.38 23.29
CA ALA A 429 38.25 -11.98 22.13
C ALA A 429 38.64 -13.44 22.44
N THR A 430 38.47 -14.39 21.52
CA THR A 430 39.44 -15.49 21.33
C THR A 430 39.26 -16.28 20.03
N ALA A 431 40.41 -16.52 19.37
CA ALA A 431 40.83 -17.70 18.61
C ALA A 431 40.09 -18.16 17.33
N MET A 432 40.80 -18.03 16.20
CA MET A 432 40.65 -18.87 15.00
C MET A 432 41.13 -20.32 15.27
N PRO A 433 40.64 -21.28 14.48
CA PRO A 433 41.60 -22.08 13.72
C PRO A 433 41.24 -22.32 12.25
N THR A 434 42.34 -22.44 11.52
CA THR A 434 42.67 -22.81 10.14
C THR A 434 42.04 -24.12 9.63
N VAL A 435 41.51 -24.04 8.39
CA VAL A 435 41.66 -24.96 7.23
C VAL A 435 41.35 -26.45 7.39
N SER A 436 40.40 -26.93 6.57
CA SER A 436 40.60 -28.13 5.73
C SER A 436 39.61 -28.17 4.57
N GLU A 437 40.16 -28.12 3.36
CA GLU A 437 39.52 -28.36 2.06
C GLU A 437 38.96 -29.80 1.99
N LEU A 438 37.73 -29.96 1.50
CA LEU A 438 37.24 -31.23 0.97
C LEU A 438 36.47 -30.99 -0.32
N LYS A 439 37.11 -31.35 -1.43
CA LYS A 439 36.50 -31.56 -2.74
C LYS A 439 35.57 -32.76 -2.69
N ILE A 440 34.36 -32.62 -3.21
CA ILE A 440 33.54 -33.75 -3.66
C ILE A 440 33.01 -33.43 -5.05
N GLU A 441 33.31 -34.33 -5.97
CA GLU A 441 32.90 -34.35 -7.37
C GLU A 441 31.39 -34.62 -7.49
N GLU A 442 30.69 -33.83 -8.31
CA GLU A 442 29.33 -34.12 -8.78
C GLU A 442 29.39 -34.88 -10.10
N ASP A 443 28.81 -36.07 -10.12
CA ASP A 443 28.52 -36.84 -11.33
C ASP A 443 26.99 -37.00 -11.46
N SER A 444 26.40 -36.28 -12.40
CA SER A 444 24.98 -36.41 -12.79
C SER A 444 24.87 -36.93 -14.23
N PRO A 445 24.08 -37.99 -14.50
CA PRO A 445 23.66 -38.33 -15.85
C PRO A 445 22.28 -37.73 -16.21
N PRO A 446 21.97 -37.59 -17.51
CA PRO A 446 21.04 -36.58 -18.01
C PRO A 446 19.59 -37.04 -18.18
N ALA A 447 18.73 -36.01 -18.25
CA ALA A 447 17.29 -36.05 -18.50
C ALA A 447 16.90 -36.71 -19.83
N THR A 448 15.81 -37.47 -19.80
CA THR A 448 15.13 -37.97 -21.01
C THR A 448 13.80 -37.25 -21.17
N ALA A 449 13.65 -36.57 -22.30
CA ALA A 449 12.43 -35.89 -22.74
C ALA A 449 11.41 -36.88 -23.33
N MET A 450 10.12 -36.60 -23.16
CA MET A 450 9.02 -37.16 -23.95
C MET A 450 7.85 -36.14 -24.03
N PRO A 451 6.96 -36.25 -25.03
CA PRO A 451 6.53 -35.11 -25.83
C PRO A 451 5.07 -34.72 -25.64
N THR A 452 4.79 -33.53 -26.17
CA THR A 452 3.52 -32.87 -26.43
C THR A 452 2.47 -33.79 -27.04
N VAL A 453 1.26 -33.79 -26.47
CA VAL A 453 0.05 -34.28 -27.15
C VAL A 453 -0.98 -33.15 -27.17
N SER A 454 -1.47 -32.98 -28.39
CA SER A 454 -2.40 -32.02 -28.97
C SER A 454 -3.83 -32.08 -28.42
N GLU A 455 -4.44 -30.89 -28.42
CA GLU A 455 -5.83 -30.55 -28.73
C GLU A 455 -6.85 -31.68 -28.83
N LEU A 456 -7.85 -31.65 -27.95
CA LEU A 456 -9.18 -32.20 -28.22
C LEU A 456 -10.24 -31.18 -27.80
N LYS A 457 -10.87 -30.58 -28.81
CA LYS A 457 -12.18 -29.92 -28.75
C LYS A 457 -13.23 -30.92 -28.27
N ILE A 458 -14.07 -30.51 -27.34
CA ILE A 458 -15.40 -31.10 -27.16
C ILE A 458 -16.39 -29.94 -27.15
N GLU A 459 -17.17 -29.90 -28.22
CA GLU A 459 -18.38 -29.11 -28.41
C GLU A 459 -19.60 -29.98 -28.04
N GLU A 460 -20.63 -29.27 -27.60
CA GLU A 460 -22.08 -29.54 -27.69
C GLU A 460 -22.83 -30.38 -26.64
N ASP A 461 -23.75 -29.65 -26.01
CA ASP A 461 -25.20 -29.88 -25.92
C ASP A 461 -25.78 -30.95 -24.98
N SER A 462 -26.37 -30.47 -23.88
CA SER A 462 -27.83 -30.51 -23.59
C SER A 462 -28.16 -29.78 -22.28
#